data_AF-A0A1A1ZBV8-F1
#
_entry.id   AF-A0A1A1ZBV8-F1
#
_cell.length_a   1.000
_cell.length_b   1.000
_cell.length_c   1.000
_cell.angle_alpha   90.00
_cell.angle_beta   90.00
_cell.angle_gamma   90.00
#
_symmetry.space_group_name_H-M   'P 1'
#
loop_
_entity.id
_entity.type
_entity.pdbx_description
1 polymer ?
#
loop_
_entity_poly.entity_id
_entity_poly.type
_entity_poly.pdbx_seq_one_letter_code
_entity_poly.pdbx_strand_id
1 'polypeptide(L)'
;MRRSIAALCLVAVTLTQACSGNKSPNSLFDAAGYHVRADKVYYLAAFPGEAFEITGADPASFTAFDTTYAKDNEAAYFDGHSISGADAATFEVLGRGGFAKDRNRVYQLDRPVSDDPAHFELLDGGLSKDSTAVYWTDGGMLSDDPTHFAVIANNDHYLFTKDGRTVHVNGNPIAGADPATFRVVGGAYAQDVGHVFYFVDPVPVADASSFRPLDGPYARDDARVYWMGKVIDGADPGTFRVLNAAFECSADAERAYYRQTVIAGADPRFFEPGRAVTNCSETSISFAD
;
A
#
# COMPACT_ATOMS: atom_id res chain seq x y z
N MET A 1 -9.13 -91.65 13.62
CA MET A 1 -7.99 -91.06 12.88
C MET A 1 -8.37 -90.89 11.41
N ARG A 2 -8.71 -89.67 10.99
CA ARG A 2 -8.47 -89.13 9.64
C ARG A 2 -8.83 -87.64 9.69
N ARG A 3 -7.81 -86.81 9.48
CA ARG A 3 -7.85 -85.35 9.48
C ARG A 3 -8.33 -84.90 8.11
N SER A 4 -9.30 -83.99 8.05
CA SER A 4 -9.63 -83.22 6.85
C SER A 4 -9.22 -81.76 7.10
N ILE A 5 -8.30 -81.29 6.27
CA ILE A 5 -7.73 -79.95 6.26
C ILE A 5 -8.71 -79.05 5.51
N ALA A 6 -9.22 -78.00 6.15
CA ALA A 6 -9.90 -76.90 5.48
C ALA A 6 -8.90 -75.76 5.30
N ALA A 7 -8.62 -75.41 4.05
CA ALA A 7 -7.76 -74.30 3.67
C ALA A 7 -8.50 -72.98 3.91
N LEU A 8 -7.91 -72.10 4.72
CA LEU A 8 -8.39 -70.74 4.96
C LEU A 8 -7.66 -69.80 3.98
N CYS A 9 -8.34 -69.36 2.93
CA CYS A 9 -7.84 -68.28 2.07
C CYS A 9 -7.98 -66.94 2.80
N LEU A 10 -6.88 -66.42 3.36
CA LEU A 10 -6.79 -65.01 3.74
C LEU A 10 -6.54 -64.17 2.48
N VAL A 11 -7.56 -63.43 2.05
CA VAL A 11 -7.39 -62.31 1.11
C VAL A 11 -6.93 -61.11 1.92
N ALA A 12 -5.64 -60.81 1.86
CA ALA A 12 -5.11 -59.54 2.35
C ALA A 12 -5.49 -58.44 1.33
N VAL A 13 -6.49 -57.63 1.66
CA VAL A 13 -6.77 -56.39 0.94
C VAL A 13 -5.72 -55.37 1.37
N THR A 14 -4.63 -55.27 0.63
CA THR A 14 -3.67 -54.18 0.77
C THR A 14 -4.28 -52.94 0.13
N LEU A 15 -4.71 -51.98 0.96
CA LEU A 15 -5.03 -50.62 0.54
C LEU A 15 -3.79 -49.99 -0.10
N THR A 16 -3.77 -49.89 -1.43
CA THR A 16 -2.72 -49.20 -2.20
C THR A 16 -2.92 -47.68 -2.12
N GLN A 17 -2.46 -47.05 -1.03
CA GLN A 17 -2.27 -45.60 -0.96
C GLN A 17 -0.94 -45.14 -1.64
N ALA A 18 -0.52 -45.79 -2.73
CA ALA A 18 0.82 -45.59 -3.29
C ALA A 18 0.86 -44.95 -4.70
N CYS A 19 -0.24 -44.35 -5.19
CA CYS A 19 -0.28 -43.83 -6.57
C CYS A 19 -0.54 -42.32 -6.70
N SER A 20 -0.67 -41.56 -5.61
CA SER A 20 -0.84 -40.10 -5.65
C SER A 20 0.43 -39.31 -5.30
N GLY A 21 1.44 -39.93 -4.70
CA GLY A 21 2.62 -39.22 -4.16
C GLY A 21 3.58 -38.62 -5.19
N ASN A 22 3.56 -39.09 -6.44
CA ASN A 22 4.55 -38.72 -7.47
C ASN A 22 3.98 -37.88 -8.63
N LYS A 23 2.71 -37.46 -8.56
CA LYS A 23 2.10 -36.67 -9.64
C LYS A 23 2.39 -35.18 -9.43
N SER A 24 2.61 -34.48 -10.54
CA SER A 24 2.68 -33.01 -10.55
C SER A 24 1.41 -32.43 -9.93
N PRO A 25 1.51 -31.41 -9.05
CA PRO A 25 0.35 -30.77 -8.44
C PRO A 25 -0.52 -30.09 -9.50
N ASN A 26 -1.82 -29.96 -9.24
CA ASN A 26 -2.79 -29.41 -10.17
C ASN A 26 -3.67 -28.38 -9.47
N SER A 27 -3.87 -27.21 -10.09
CA SER A 27 -4.64 -26.10 -9.53
C SER A 27 -6.12 -26.38 -9.24
N LEU A 28 -6.66 -27.52 -9.70
CA LEU A 28 -8.00 -28.00 -9.31
C LEU A 28 -8.04 -28.65 -7.92
N PHE A 29 -6.90 -29.12 -7.40
CA PHE A 29 -6.84 -29.93 -6.18
C PHE A 29 -5.76 -29.49 -5.19
N ASP A 30 -4.74 -28.77 -5.66
CA ASP A 30 -3.60 -28.30 -4.88
C ASP A 30 -3.63 -26.77 -4.78
N ALA A 31 -3.22 -26.25 -3.62
CA ALA A 31 -2.99 -24.81 -3.43
C ALA A 31 -1.76 -24.34 -4.22
N ALA A 32 -1.72 -23.07 -4.63
CA ALA A 32 -0.55 -22.50 -5.28
C ALA A 32 0.68 -22.47 -4.35
N GLY A 33 1.87 -22.49 -4.95
CA GLY A 33 3.16 -22.45 -4.27
C GLY A 33 3.98 -23.73 -4.46
N TYR A 34 4.82 -24.03 -3.48
CA TYR A 34 5.79 -25.11 -3.57
C TYR A 34 5.24 -26.46 -3.09
N HIS A 35 5.57 -27.52 -3.83
CA HIS A 35 5.20 -28.89 -3.49
C HIS A 35 6.38 -29.83 -3.60
N VAL A 36 6.78 -30.42 -2.47
CA VAL A 36 7.68 -31.57 -2.47
C VAL A 36 6.85 -32.84 -2.70
N ARG A 37 7.21 -33.63 -3.72
CA ARG A 37 6.53 -34.87 -4.16
C ARG A 37 7.59 -35.92 -4.45
N ALA A 38 7.75 -36.86 -3.51
CA ALA A 38 8.82 -37.86 -3.54
C ALA A 38 10.21 -37.24 -3.72
N ASP A 39 10.88 -37.51 -4.84
CA ASP A 39 12.24 -37.06 -5.17
C ASP A 39 12.26 -35.77 -6.00
N LYS A 40 11.15 -35.03 -6.04
CA LYS A 40 11.00 -33.84 -6.87
C LYS A 40 10.37 -32.68 -6.11
N VAL A 41 10.74 -31.48 -6.52
CA VAL A 41 10.12 -30.23 -6.09
C VAL A 41 9.40 -29.61 -7.28
N TYR A 42 8.16 -29.19 -7.05
CA TYR A 42 7.33 -28.50 -8.03
C TYR A 42 6.95 -27.11 -7.51
N TYR A 43 6.77 -26.17 -8.42
CA TYR A 43 6.09 -24.91 -8.16
C TYR A 43 4.80 -24.85 -8.98
N LEU A 44 3.68 -24.54 -8.32
CA LEU A 44 2.37 -24.34 -8.93
C LEU A 44 2.00 -22.86 -8.87
N ALA A 45 1.93 -22.20 -10.03
CA ALA A 45 1.52 -20.79 -10.10
C ALA A 45 0.07 -20.57 -9.63
N ALA A 46 -0.23 -19.35 -9.18
CA ALA A 46 -1.58 -18.96 -8.78
C ALA A 46 -2.61 -19.20 -9.89
N PHE A 47 -3.84 -19.56 -9.50
CA PHE A 47 -4.88 -19.95 -10.45
C PHE A 47 -5.24 -18.81 -11.43
N PRO A 48 -5.39 -19.09 -12.73
CA PRO A 48 -5.14 -20.38 -13.40
C PRO A 48 -3.64 -20.58 -13.69
N GLY A 49 -3.03 -21.57 -13.04
CA GLY A 49 -1.60 -21.87 -13.16
C GLY A 49 -1.35 -23.36 -13.37
N GLU A 50 -0.27 -23.66 -14.08
CA GLU A 50 0.28 -25.02 -14.22
C GLU A 50 1.49 -25.20 -13.32
N ALA A 51 1.68 -26.42 -12.84
CA ALA A 51 2.86 -26.76 -12.07
C ALA A 51 4.03 -27.14 -12.98
N PHE A 52 5.22 -26.67 -12.63
CA PHE A 52 6.47 -27.10 -13.24
C PHE A 52 7.44 -27.64 -12.20
N GLU A 53 8.31 -28.55 -12.62
CA GLU A 53 9.37 -29.12 -11.78
C GLU A 53 10.52 -28.12 -11.65
N ILE A 54 10.97 -27.88 -10.42
CA ILE A 54 12.15 -27.05 -10.14
C ILE A 54 13.38 -27.95 -10.29
N THR A 55 13.99 -27.90 -11.48
CA THR A 55 15.14 -28.75 -11.78
C THR A 55 16.34 -28.35 -10.92
N GLY A 56 16.94 -29.33 -10.24
CA GLY A 56 18.12 -29.13 -9.40
C GLY A 56 17.83 -28.73 -7.95
N ALA A 57 16.56 -28.53 -7.58
CA ALA A 57 16.19 -28.36 -6.18
C ALA A 57 16.40 -29.66 -5.39
N ASP A 58 16.93 -29.57 -4.17
CA ASP A 58 17.10 -30.71 -3.26
C ASP A 58 15.81 -30.92 -2.43
N PRO A 59 15.01 -31.97 -2.72
CA PRO A 59 13.78 -32.23 -1.99
C PRO A 59 13.99 -32.53 -0.51
N ALA A 60 15.18 -33.00 -0.12
CA ALA A 60 15.47 -33.39 1.27
C ALA A 60 15.71 -32.19 2.20
N SER A 61 16.18 -31.08 1.65
CA SER A 61 16.41 -29.82 2.39
C SER A 61 15.45 -28.69 2.01
N PHE A 62 14.56 -28.93 1.04
CA PHE A 62 13.61 -27.92 0.56
C PHE A 62 12.65 -27.44 1.65
N THR A 63 12.65 -26.13 1.86
CA THR A 63 11.82 -25.43 2.84
C THR A 63 11.14 -24.26 2.16
N ALA A 64 9.81 -24.29 2.06
CA ALA A 64 9.02 -23.15 1.62
C ALA A 64 8.76 -22.20 2.79
N PHE A 65 9.00 -20.90 2.59
CA PHE A 65 8.68 -19.87 3.57
C PHE A 65 7.23 -19.41 3.43
N ASP A 66 6.80 -19.20 2.19
CA ASP A 66 5.44 -18.87 1.81
C ASP A 66 5.14 -19.44 0.41
N THR A 67 4.13 -18.89 -0.28
CA THR A 67 3.76 -19.36 -1.63
C THR A 67 4.73 -18.90 -2.71
N THR A 68 5.62 -17.93 -2.45
CA THR A 68 6.52 -17.34 -3.44
C THR A 68 7.99 -17.57 -3.11
N TYR A 69 8.42 -17.54 -1.85
CA TYR A 69 9.79 -17.83 -1.41
C TYR A 69 9.97 -19.24 -0.87
N ALA A 70 11.09 -19.85 -1.26
CA ALA A 70 11.58 -21.09 -0.68
C ALA A 70 13.11 -21.13 -0.71
N LYS A 71 13.69 -22.14 -0.06
CA LYS A 71 15.11 -22.47 -0.21
C LYS A 71 15.36 -23.97 -0.05
N ASP A 72 16.49 -24.42 -0.53
CA ASP A 72 17.15 -25.63 -0.06
C ASP A 72 18.54 -25.27 0.51
N ASN A 73 19.43 -26.25 0.69
CA ASN A 73 20.77 -25.99 1.21
C ASN A 73 21.68 -25.20 0.26
N GLU A 74 21.39 -25.19 -1.05
CA GLU A 74 22.26 -24.61 -2.09
C GLU A 74 21.69 -23.33 -2.69
N ALA A 75 20.37 -23.22 -2.82
CA ALA A 75 19.70 -22.12 -3.51
C ALA A 75 18.48 -21.58 -2.74
N ALA A 76 18.25 -20.28 -2.90
CA ALA A 76 16.96 -19.66 -2.60
C ALA A 76 16.14 -19.52 -3.89
N TYR A 77 14.81 -19.52 -3.75
CA TYR A 77 13.86 -19.52 -4.86
C TYR A 77 12.79 -18.45 -4.67
N PHE A 78 12.40 -17.81 -5.77
CA PHE A 78 11.23 -16.95 -5.88
C PHE A 78 10.36 -17.45 -7.05
N ASP A 79 9.08 -17.69 -6.81
CA ASP A 79 8.11 -18.24 -7.78
C ASP A 79 8.64 -19.43 -8.58
N GLY A 80 9.30 -20.38 -7.89
CA GLY A 80 9.88 -21.58 -8.50
C GLY A 80 11.20 -21.39 -9.23
N HIS A 81 11.74 -20.17 -9.27
CA HIS A 81 12.99 -19.83 -9.95
C HIS A 81 14.09 -19.52 -8.95
N SER A 82 15.31 -20.00 -9.21
CA SER A 82 16.45 -19.71 -8.34
C SER A 82 16.81 -18.23 -8.36
N ILE A 83 17.02 -17.65 -7.18
CA ILE A 83 17.44 -16.26 -7.01
C ILE A 83 18.97 -16.20 -7.17
N SER A 84 19.42 -15.59 -8.26
CA SER A 84 20.85 -15.56 -8.61
C SER A 84 21.70 -14.85 -7.55
N GLY A 85 22.72 -15.56 -7.07
CA GLY A 85 23.68 -15.04 -6.09
C GLY A 85 23.16 -14.97 -4.66
N ALA A 86 21.97 -15.49 -4.37
CA ALA A 86 21.45 -15.57 -3.02
C ALA A 86 22.21 -16.61 -2.18
N ASP A 87 22.51 -16.25 -0.93
CA ASP A 87 23.12 -17.15 0.05
C ASP A 87 22.03 -17.93 0.79
N ALA A 88 21.71 -19.13 0.31
CA ALA A 88 20.65 -19.98 0.85
C ALA A 88 20.81 -20.27 2.36
N ALA A 89 22.05 -20.42 2.83
CA ALA A 89 22.34 -20.70 4.23
C ALA A 89 21.86 -19.58 5.18
N THR A 90 21.90 -18.32 4.73
CA THR A 90 21.47 -17.14 5.51
C THR A 90 20.18 -16.50 5.01
N PHE A 91 19.56 -17.06 3.96
CA PHE A 91 18.34 -16.53 3.38
C PHE A 91 17.16 -16.60 4.36
N GLU A 92 16.49 -15.47 4.53
CA GLU A 92 15.31 -15.27 5.36
C GLU A 92 14.30 -14.32 4.70
N VAL A 93 13.01 -14.57 4.90
CA VAL A 93 11.91 -13.72 4.42
C VAL A 93 11.61 -12.63 5.44
N LEU A 94 11.42 -11.40 4.98
CA LEU A 94 11.12 -10.24 5.81
C LEU A 94 9.61 -10.08 6.04
N GLY A 95 9.23 -9.28 7.04
CA GLY A 95 7.84 -9.11 7.48
C GLY A 95 6.87 -8.47 6.47
N ARG A 96 7.35 -8.07 5.29
CA ARG A 96 6.53 -7.61 4.16
C ARG A 96 6.69 -8.60 3.02
N GLY A 97 5.56 -9.08 2.49
CA GLY A 97 5.54 -10.01 1.36
C GLY A 97 6.36 -9.50 0.17
N GLY A 98 7.09 -10.41 -0.45
CA GLY A 98 8.00 -10.08 -1.55
C GLY A 98 9.31 -9.44 -1.12
N PHE A 99 9.64 -9.42 0.18
CA PHE A 99 10.98 -9.04 0.65
C PHE A 99 11.67 -10.20 1.34
N ALA A 100 12.94 -10.39 1.03
CA ALA A 100 13.82 -11.35 1.68
C ALA A 100 15.23 -10.78 1.79
N LYS A 101 16.07 -11.35 2.63
CA LYS A 101 17.49 -11.00 2.69
C LYS A 101 18.35 -12.21 2.98
N ASP A 102 19.62 -12.07 2.66
CA ASP A 102 20.68 -12.94 3.14
C ASP A 102 21.81 -12.10 3.73
N ARG A 103 22.95 -12.71 4.06
CA ARG A 103 24.09 -11.99 4.65
C ARG A 103 24.71 -10.91 3.76
N ASN A 104 24.48 -10.96 2.45
CA ASN A 104 25.10 -10.09 1.46
C ASN A 104 24.13 -9.06 0.88
N ARG A 105 22.84 -9.41 0.76
CA ARG A 105 21.87 -8.61 -0.01
C ARG A 105 20.46 -8.67 0.56
N VAL A 106 19.68 -7.65 0.22
CA VAL A 106 18.24 -7.62 0.35
C VAL A 106 17.61 -7.73 -1.03
N TYR A 107 16.54 -8.50 -1.12
CA TYR A 107 15.80 -8.79 -2.33
C TYR A 107 14.38 -8.26 -2.21
N GLN A 108 13.90 -7.65 -3.30
CA GLN A 108 12.49 -7.48 -3.56
C GLN A 108 12.11 -8.41 -4.71
N LEU A 109 11.26 -9.39 -4.43
CA LEU A 109 11.00 -10.53 -5.30
C LEU A 109 12.31 -11.30 -5.58
N ASP A 110 12.70 -11.45 -6.83
CA ASP A 110 13.95 -12.06 -7.27
C ASP A 110 15.09 -11.03 -7.49
N ARG A 111 14.84 -9.73 -7.28
CA ARG A 111 15.78 -8.66 -7.61
C ARG A 111 16.51 -8.14 -6.37
N PRO A 112 17.84 -8.01 -6.38
CA PRO A 112 18.56 -7.35 -5.30
C PRO A 112 18.24 -5.84 -5.30
N VAL A 113 17.93 -5.30 -4.12
CA VAL A 113 17.58 -3.88 -3.90
C VAL A 113 18.56 -3.15 -2.97
N SER A 114 19.29 -3.87 -2.12
CA SER A 114 20.31 -3.31 -1.22
C SER A 114 21.43 -4.33 -0.96
N ASP A 115 22.65 -3.84 -0.75
CA ASP A 115 23.82 -4.61 -0.33
C ASP A 115 24.15 -4.42 1.18
N ASP A 116 23.23 -3.81 1.93
CA ASP A 116 23.35 -3.58 3.37
C ASP A 116 22.19 -4.22 4.16
N PRO A 117 22.12 -5.57 4.18
CA PRO A 117 21.05 -6.30 4.88
C PRO A 117 21.07 -6.12 6.41
N ALA A 118 22.17 -5.62 6.97
CA ALA A 118 22.32 -5.39 8.40
C ALA A 118 21.58 -4.12 8.86
N HIS A 119 21.49 -3.09 8.01
CA HIS A 119 20.79 -1.84 8.32
C HIS A 119 19.50 -1.65 7.52
N PHE A 120 19.06 -2.66 6.77
CA PHE A 120 17.82 -2.59 6.01
C PHE A 120 16.59 -2.63 6.92
N GLU A 121 15.69 -1.65 6.73
CA GLU A 121 14.46 -1.47 7.49
C GLU A 121 13.27 -1.29 6.54
N LEU A 122 12.17 -1.99 6.84
CA LEU A 122 10.88 -1.76 6.19
C LEU A 122 10.15 -0.64 6.92
N LEU A 123 9.77 0.41 6.20
CA LEU A 123 9.09 1.60 6.74
C LEU A 123 7.61 1.60 6.36
N ASP A 124 6.79 2.39 7.05
CA ASP A 124 5.38 2.55 6.67
C ASP A 124 5.20 3.13 5.25
N GLY A 125 4.02 3.00 4.67
CA GLY A 125 3.72 3.52 3.32
C GLY A 125 4.34 2.72 2.18
N GLY A 126 4.73 1.47 2.43
CA GLY A 126 5.38 0.62 1.42
C GLY A 126 6.85 0.96 1.16
N LEU A 127 7.43 1.86 1.97
CA LEU A 127 8.82 2.28 1.84
C LEU A 127 9.79 1.31 2.51
N SER A 128 11.07 1.44 2.18
CA SER A 128 12.16 0.76 2.87
C SER A 128 13.40 1.65 2.87
N LYS A 129 14.39 1.35 3.70
CA LYS A 129 15.67 2.06 3.71
C LYS A 129 16.81 1.15 4.10
N ASP A 130 18.02 1.56 3.77
CA ASP A 130 19.26 1.06 4.39
C ASP A 130 20.10 2.21 4.93
N SER A 131 21.41 2.00 5.16
CA SER A 131 22.29 3.06 5.65
C SER A 131 22.59 4.17 4.63
N THR A 132 22.30 3.95 3.35
CA THR A 132 22.65 4.84 2.24
C THR A 132 21.45 5.55 1.62
N ALA A 133 20.30 4.90 1.57
CA ALA A 133 19.15 5.40 0.83
C ALA A 133 17.80 4.94 1.41
N VAL A 134 16.77 5.67 1.02
CA VAL A 134 15.36 5.31 1.20
C VAL A 134 14.78 4.97 -0.16
N TYR A 135 14.04 3.87 -0.25
CA TYR A 135 13.50 3.32 -1.48
C TYR A 135 11.97 3.39 -1.51
N TRP A 136 11.45 3.67 -2.70
CA TRP A 136 10.04 3.59 -3.03
C TRP A 136 9.60 2.13 -3.26
N THR A 137 8.30 1.90 -3.44
CA THR A 137 7.72 0.56 -3.61
C THR A 137 8.20 -0.16 -4.87
N ASP A 138 8.73 0.57 -5.86
CA ASP A 138 9.28 0.03 -7.11
C ASP A 138 10.81 -0.18 -7.06
N GLY A 139 11.43 0.05 -5.90
CA GLY A 139 12.87 -0.02 -5.69
C GLY A 139 13.63 1.25 -6.11
N GLY A 140 12.94 2.27 -6.64
CA GLY A 140 13.55 3.56 -6.95
C GLY A 140 14.01 4.32 -5.70
N MET A 141 15.15 5.02 -5.78
CA MET A 141 15.64 5.83 -4.66
C MET A 141 14.77 7.08 -4.46
N LEU A 142 14.16 7.20 -3.29
CA LEU A 142 13.36 8.35 -2.85
C LEU A 142 14.22 9.42 -2.18
N SER A 143 15.20 9.03 -1.35
CA SER A 143 16.10 9.96 -0.65
C SER A 143 17.46 9.31 -0.41
N ASP A 144 18.52 10.12 -0.49
CA ASP A 144 19.91 9.77 -0.14
C ASP A 144 20.27 10.18 1.31
N ASP A 145 19.28 10.59 2.11
CA ASP A 145 19.44 10.98 3.51
C ASP A 145 18.53 10.14 4.43
N PRO A 146 18.82 8.83 4.56
CA PRO A 146 18.03 7.93 5.42
C PRO A 146 18.13 8.29 6.91
N THR A 147 19.13 9.10 7.30
CA THR A 147 19.35 9.51 8.68
C THR A 147 18.36 10.56 9.17
N HIS A 148 17.93 11.47 8.30
CA HIS A 148 16.91 12.48 8.62
C HIS A 148 15.54 12.16 8.00
N PHE A 149 15.42 11.01 7.33
CA PHE A 149 14.17 10.59 6.73
C PHE A 149 13.10 10.22 7.77
N ALA A 150 11.89 10.70 7.55
CA ALA A 150 10.72 10.36 8.35
C ALA A 150 9.45 10.30 7.50
N VAL A 151 8.57 9.34 7.81
CA VAL A 151 7.16 9.38 7.39
C VAL A 151 6.43 10.35 8.32
N ILE A 152 5.87 11.41 7.75
CA ILE A 152 5.09 12.42 8.48
C ILE A 152 3.65 11.91 8.68
N ALA A 153 3.05 11.38 7.61
CA ALA A 153 1.71 10.81 7.64
C ALA A 153 1.54 9.78 6.52
N ASN A 154 0.75 8.74 6.80
CA ASN A 154 0.33 7.72 5.84
C ASN A 154 -1.15 7.42 6.08
N ASN A 155 -2.01 8.35 5.69
CA ASN A 155 -3.46 8.29 5.90
C ASN A 155 -4.17 9.04 4.77
N ASP A 156 -5.50 8.90 4.69
CA ASP A 156 -6.32 9.59 3.68
C ASP A 156 -5.84 9.39 2.22
N HIS A 157 -5.25 8.23 1.93
CA HIS A 157 -4.63 7.87 0.64
C HIS A 157 -3.37 8.68 0.26
N TYR A 158 -2.76 9.40 1.21
CA TYR A 158 -1.58 10.23 0.99
C TYR A 158 -0.42 9.80 1.89
N LEU A 159 0.76 9.67 1.28
CA LEU A 159 2.02 9.43 1.98
C LEU A 159 2.84 10.71 2.01
N PHE A 160 2.86 11.37 3.15
CA PHE A 160 3.74 12.52 3.41
C PHE A 160 5.02 12.05 4.07
N THR A 161 6.15 12.44 3.50
CA THR A 161 7.49 12.07 3.98
C THR A 161 8.39 13.30 3.95
N LYS A 162 9.51 13.23 4.66
CA LYS A 162 10.56 14.24 4.57
C LYS A 162 11.93 13.63 4.79
N ASP A 163 12.94 14.28 4.27
CA ASP A 163 14.32 14.15 4.75
C ASP A 163 14.80 15.48 5.37
N GLY A 164 16.11 15.67 5.54
CA GLY A 164 16.67 16.90 6.08
C GLY A 164 16.51 18.13 5.18
N ARG A 165 16.10 17.98 3.91
CA ARG A 165 16.09 19.04 2.88
C ARG A 165 14.74 19.23 2.22
N THR A 166 13.98 18.15 2.04
CA THR A 166 12.79 18.15 1.18
C THR A 166 11.64 17.43 1.86
N VAL A 167 10.44 17.98 1.72
CA VAL A 167 9.18 17.31 2.04
C VAL A 167 8.57 16.76 0.76
N HIS A 168 7.98 15.58 0.81
CA HIS A 168 7.32 14.95 -0.33
C HIS A 168 5.89 14.52 0.03
N VAL A 169 5.01 14.52 -0.97
CA VAL A 169 3.71 13.86 -0.94
C VAL A 169 3.62 12.87 -2.11
N ASN A 170 3.37 11.59 -1.80
CA ASN A 170 3.35 10.50 -2.78
C ASN A 170 4.62 10.46 -3.66
N GLY A 171 5.78 10.74 -3.05
CA GLY A 171 7.08 10.81 -3.73
C GLY A 171 7.36 12.12 -4.48
N ASN A 172 6.39 13.04 -4.59
CA ASN A 172 6.57 14.32 -5.27
C ASN A 172 7.05 15.40 -4.30
N PRO A 173 8.12 16.15 -4.61
CA PRO A 173 8.64 17.17 -3.71
C PRO A 173 7.70 18.38 -3.60
N ILE A 174 7.57 18.92 -2.39
CA ILE A 174 6.81 20.13 -2.08
C ILE A 174 7.81 21.29 -2.03
N ALA A 175 7.88 22.06 -3.12
CA ALA A 175 8.86 23.14 -3.24
C ALA A 175 8.62 24.24 -2.20
N GLY A 176 9.66 24.62 -1.46
CA GLY A 176 9.62 25.70 -0.47
C GLY A 176 9.06 25.31 0.90
N ALA A 177 8.61 24.07 1.08
CA ALA A 177 8.23 23.54 2.39
C ALA A 177 9.44 23.45 3.32
N ASP A 178 9.28 23.85 4.58
CA ASP A 178 10.30 23.68 5.63
C ASP A 178 10.16 22.30 6.32
N PRO A 179 11.08 21.34 6.08
CA PRO A 179 11.02 20.01 6.68
C PRO A 179 11.10 20.01 8.22
N ALA A 180 11.64 21.07 8.84
CA ALA A 180 11.76 21.13 10.30
C ALA A 180 10.43 21.40 10.99
N THR A 181 9.51 22.12 10.33
CA THR A 181 8.24 22.55 10.90
C THR A 181 7.01 22.00 10.18
N PHE A 182 7.20 21.27 9.08
CA PHE A 182 6.12 20.70 8.28
C PHE A 182 5.25 19.71 9.05
N ARG A 183 3.93 19.83 8.90
CA ARG A 183 2.93 18.91 9.43
C ARG A 183 1.73 18.80 8.50
N VAL A 184 1.12 17.61 8.47
CA VAL A 184 -0.17 17.40 7.81
C VAL A 184 -1.28 17.91 8.73
N VAL A 185 -2.20 18.72 8.19
CA VAL A 185 -3.33 19.28 8.95
C VAL A 185 -4.65 18.58 8.67
N GLY A 186 -4.83 18.00 7.48
CA GLY A 186 -6.00 17.17 7.17
C GLY A 186 -6.15 16.92 5.68
N GLY A 187 -6.47 15.67 5.30
CA GLY A 187 -6.55 15.27 3.90
C GLY A 187 -5.29 15.65 3.12
N ALA A 188 -5.47 16.33 1.97
CA ALA A 188 -4.37 16.80 1.13
C ALA A 188 -3.76 18.15 1.60
N TYR A 189 -4.24 18.74 2.70
CA TYR A 189 -3.68 19.97 3.24
C TYR A 189 -2.58 19.70 4.26
N ALA A 190 -1.49 20.44 4.10
CA ALA A 190 -0.36 20.45 5.01
C ALA A 190 0.15 21.89 5.20
N GLN A 191 0.99 22.11 6.20
CA GLN A 191 1.57 23.41 6.45
C GLN A 191 2.92 23.32 7.15
N ASP A 192 3.72 24.36 6.98
CA ASP A 192 4.87 24.67 7.83
C ASP A 192 4.55 25.95 8.64
N VAL A 193 5.55 26.54 9.31
CA VAL A 193 5.33 27.74 10.15
C VAL A 193 4.83 28.96 9.36
N GLY A 194 5.11 29.05 8.06
CA GLY A 194 4.84 30.24 7.23
C GLY A 194 3.94 29.99 6.03
N HIS A 195 3.73 28.73 5.64
CA HIS A 195 3.05 28.38 4.40
C HIS A 195 2.02 27.26 4.62
N VAL A 196 0.94 27.35 3.85
CA VAL A 196 -0.03 26.26 3.68
C VAL A 196 0.14 25.68 2.28
N PHE A 197 -0.01 24.37 2.17
CA PHE A 197 0.10 23.61 0.93
C PHE A 197 -1.14 22.76 0.72
N TYR A 198 -1.51 22.58 -0.54
CA TYR A 198 -2.45 21.57 -1.01
C TYR A 198 -1.70 20.65 -1.97
N PHE A 199 -1.47 19.39 -1.57
CA PHE A 199 -0.47 18.52 -2.19
C PHE A 199 0.92 19.19 -2.26
N VAL A 200 1.42 19.42 -3.48
CA VAL A 200 2.71 20.04 -3.77
C VAL A 200 2.61 21.55 -3.96
N ASP A 201 1.38 22.06 -4.12
CA ASP A 201 1.16 23.46 -4.48
C ASP A 201 1.03 24.31 -3.21
N PRO A 202 1.76 25.43 -3.11
CA PRO A 202 1.52 26.40 -2.05
C PRO A 202 0.16 27.07 -2.23
N VAL A 203 -0.46 27.46 -1.11
CA VAL A 203 -1.68 28.27 -1.03
C VAL A 203 -1.26 29.68 -0.60
N PRO A 204 -0.85 30.56 -1.52
CA PRO A 204 0.06 31.67 -1.19
C PRO A 204 -0.55 32.75 -0.31
N VAL A 205 -1.88 32.86 -0.29
CA VAL A 205 -2.58 33.88 0.50
C VAL A 205 -3.06 33.34 1.84
N ALA A 206 -2.99 32.04 2.09
CA ALA A 206 -3.50 31.45 3.32
C ALA A 206 -2.71 31.87 4.56
N ASP A 207 -3.44 32.14 5.64
CA ASP A 207 -2.86 32.35 6.96
C ASP A 207 -2.68 31.00 7.67
N ALA A 208 -1.44 30.50 7.69
CA ALA A 208 -1.09 29.25 8.35
C ALA A 208 -1.43 29.21 9.86
N SER A 209 -1.50 30.37 10.53
CA SER A 209 -1.79 30.43 11.97
C SER A 209 -3.26 30.13 12.29
N SER A 210 -4.17 30.56 11.41
CA SER A 210 -5.62 30.37 11.54
C SER A 210 -6.19 29.31 10.59
N PHE A 211 -5.37 28.68 9.74
CA PHE A 211 -5.80 27.68 8.77
C PHE A 211 -6.46 26.46 9.43
N ARG A 212 -7.62 26.07 8.90
CA ARG A 212 -8.44 24.94 9.34
C ARG A 212 -8.97 24.18 8.12
N PRO A 213 -8.51 22.94 7.88
CA PRO A 213 -9.19 22.04 6.97
C PRO A 213 -10.65 21.83 7.41
N LEU A 214 -11.53 21.72 6.44
CA LEU A 214 -12.93 21.35 6.59
C LEU A 214 -13.14 19.97 5.96
N ASP A 215 -14.39 19.55 5.80
CA ASP A 215 -14.69 18.26 5.17
C ASP A 215 -14.31 18.26 3.67
N GLY A 216 -13.72 17.16 3.22
CA GLY A 216 -13.27 16.96 1.83
C GLY A 216 -12.22 17.98 1.35
N PRO A 217 -12.40 18.59 0.15
CA PRO A 217 -11.41 19.48 -0.44
C PRO A 217 -11.40 20.90 0.15
N TYR A 218 -12.26 21.17 1.13
CA TYR A 218 -12.47 22.52 1.66
C TYR A 218 -11.56 22.83 2.84
N ALA A 219 -11.22 24.10 2.97
CA ALA A 219 -10.54 24.65 4.14
C ALA A 219 -10.91 26.12 4.31
N ARG A 220 -10.58 26.70 5.45
CA ARG A 220 -10.68 28.15 5.69
C ARG A 220 -9.54 28.64 6.56
N ASP A 221 -9.26 29.92 6.48
CA ASP A 221 -8.56 30.68 7.51
C ASP A 221 -9.51 31.78 8.04
N ASP A 222 -9.01 32.68 8.89
CA ASP A 222 -9.86 33.73 9.46
C ASP A 222 -10.37 34.74 8.41
N ALA A 223 -9.77 34.79 7.21
CA ALA A 223 -10.08 35.79 6.18
C ALA A 223 -10.74 35.19 4.93
N ARG A 224 -10.54 33.90 4.62
CA ARG A 224 -10.92 33.28 3.35
C ARG A 224 -11.32 31.82 3.49
N VAL A 225 -12.02 31.36 2.46
CA VAL A 225 -12.36 29.95 2.26
C VAL A 225 -11.68 29.43 0.99
N TYR A 226 -11.31 28.16 1.02
CA TYR A 226 -10.54 27.47 -0.01
C TYR A 226 -11.25 26.18 -0.45
N TRP A 227 -11.13 25.88 -1.74
CA TRP A 227 -11.41 24.58 -2.34
C TRP A 227 -10.16 24.13 -3.10
N MET A 228 -9.58 22.99 -2.71
CA MET A 228 -8.32 22.46 -3.28
C MET A 228 -7.19 23.51 -3.32
N GLY A 229 -7.04 24.29 -2.26
CA GLY A 229 -6.05 25.37 -2.17
C GLY A 229 -6.36 26.63 -3.00
N LYS A 230 -7.51 26.70 -3.68
CA LYS A 230 -7.96 27.87 -4.44
C LYS A 230 -9.03 28.64 -3.66
N VAL A 231 -8.92 29.97 -3.64
CA VAL A 231 -9.87 30.84 -2.92
C VAL A 231 -11.28 30.73 -3.53
N ILE A 232 -12.30 30.62 -2.69
CA ILE A 232 -13.70 30.76 -3.07
C ILE A 232 -14.07 32.24 -2.91
N ASP A 233 -14.15 32.96 -4.02
CA ASP A 233 -14.29 34.42 -3.98
C ASP A 233 -15.60 34.86 -3.32
N GLY A 234 -15.47 35.75 -2.34
CA GLY A 234 -16.58 36.34 -1.60
C GLY A 234 -17.29 35.40 -0.62
N ALA A 235 -16.78 34.18 -0.40
CA ALA A 235 -17.28 33.31 0.66
C ALA A 235 -16.92 33.87 2.05
N ASP A 236 -17.89 33.87 2.96
CA ASP A 236 -17.69 34.28 4.34
C ASP A 236 -17.12 33.12 5.18
N PRO A 237 -15.84 33.16 5.60
CA PRO A 237 -15.26 32.09 6.40
C PRO A 237 -15.96 31.88 7.74
N GLY A 238 -16.58 32.92 8.32
CA GLY A 238 -17.23 32.85 9.62
C GLY A 238 -18.48 31.96 9.63
N THR A 239 -19.20 31.91 8.50
CA THR A 239 -20.46 31.15 8.35
C THR A 239 -20.37 30.01 7.35
N PHE A 240 -19.22 29.80 6.71
CA PHE A 240 -19.02 28.74 5.74
C PHE A 240 -19.20 27.33 6.34
N ARG A 241 -19.93 26.49 5.61
CA ARG A 241 -20.18 25.09 5.93
C ARG A 241 -20.15 24.23 4.68
N VAL A 242 -19.53 23.06 4.78
CA VAL A 242 -19.60 22.02 3.75
C VAL A 242 -20.96 21.33 3.88
N LEU A 243 -21.75 21.33 2.80
CA LEU A 243 -23.05 20.68 2.77
C LEU A 243 -22.93 19.19 2.43
N ASN A 244 -22.05 18.86 1.48
CA ASN A 244 -21.65 17.50 1.15
C ASN A 244 -20.33 17.54 0.37
N ALA A 245 -19.26 16.98 0.96
CA ALA A 245 -17.94 16.93 0.35
C ALA A 245 -17.90 16.08 -0.93
N ALA A 246 -18.63 14.97 -0.99
CA ALA A 246 -18.63 14.07 -2.16
C ALA A 246 -19.25 14.70 -3.41
N PHE A 247 -20.15 15.68 -3.22
CA PHE A 247 -20.71 16.50 -4.31
C PHE A 247 -20.08 17.88 -4.43
N GLU A 248 -19.02 18.16 -3.66
CA GLU A 248 -18.33 19.45 -3.65
C GLU A 248 -19.31 20.62 -3.52
N CYS A 249 -20.23 20.47 -2.56
CA CYS A 249 -21.29 21.42 -2.29
C CYS A 249 -21.09 22.07 -0.93
N SER A 250 -21.18 23.39 -0.90
CA SER A 250 -20.94 24.19 0.29
C SER A 250 -21.79 25.45 0.27
N ALA A 251 -21.86 26.14 1.40
CA ALA A 251 -22.58 27.40 1.52
C ALA A 251 -21.99 28.23 2.67
N ASP A 252 -22.15 29.54 2.59
CA ASP A 252 -22.11 30.42 3.76
C ASP A 252 -23.54 30.88 4.11
N ALA A 253 -23.69 31.92 4.93
CA ALA A 253 -25.01 32.44 5.31
C ALA A 253 -25.78 33.08 4.14
N GLU A 254 -25.11 33.55 3.08
CA GLU A 254 -25.71 34.32 1.99
C GLU A 254 -25.73 33.59 0.65
N ARG A 255 -24.77 32.69 0.40
CA ARG A 255 -24.52 32.08 -0.91
C ARG A 255 -24.24 30.60 -0.80
N ALA A 256 -24.66 29.87 -1.82
CA ALA A 256 -24.28 28.48 -2.01
C ALA A 256 -23.25 28.35 -3.13
N TYR A 257 -22.38 27.37 -3.01
CA TYR A 257 -21.22 27.17 -3.88
C TYR A 257 -21.12 25.72 -4.33
N TYR A 258 -20.85 25.55 -5.62
CA TYR A 258 -20.30 24.31 -6.17
C TYR A 258 -18.82 24.57 -6.45
N ARG A 259 -17.94 23.88 -5.73
CA ARG A 259 -16.49 24.17 -5.75
C ARG A 259 -16.23 25.64 -5.41
N GLN A 260 -15.74 26.43 -6.38
CA GLN A 260 -15.49 27.88 -6.23
C GLN A 260 -16.61 28.75 -6.80
N THR A 261 -17.60 28.17 -7.46
CA THR A 261 -18.62 28.89 -8.23
C THR A 261 -19.87 29.12 -7.40
N VAL A 262 -20.31 30.38 -7.31
CA VAL A 262 -21.61 30.73 -6.71
C VAL A 262 -22.74 30.14 -7.56
N ILE A 263 -23.65 29.40 -6.93
CA ILE A 263 -24.83 28.82 -7.57
C ILE A 263 -25.93 29.88 -7.60
N ALA A 264 -26.16 30.48 -8.76
CA ALA A 264 -27.11 31.58 -8.89
C ALA A 264 -28.54 31.15 -8.50
N GLY A 265 -29.19 31.96 -7.66
CA GLY A 265 -30.57 31.72 -7.21
C GLY A 265 -30.71 30.72 -6.07
N ALA A 266 -29.63 30.07 -5.65
CA ALA A 266 -29.63 29.24 -4.45
C ALA A 266 -29.43 30.11 -3.20
N ASP A 267 -30.39 30.08 -2.28
CA ASP A 267 -30.36 30.85 -1.03
C ASP A 267 -30.26 29.88 0.17
N PRO A 268 -29.10 29.83 0.85
CA PRO A 268 -28.85 28.90 1.95
C PRO A 268 -29.81 28.98 3.12
N ARG A 269 -30.55 30.09 3.26
CA ARG A 269 -31.54 30.27 4.34
C ARG A 269 -32.76 29.36 4.17
N PHE A 270 -32.99 28.84 2.97
CA PHE A 270 -34.05 27.88 2.70
C PHE A 270 -33.56 26.42 2.74
N PHE A 271 -32.29 26.17 3.05
CA PHE A 271 -31.78 24.80 3.16
C PHE A 271 -32.18 24.21 4.51
N GLU A 272 -33.00 23.17 4.50
CA GLU A 272 -33.44 22.51 5.72
C GLU A 272 -32.27 21.84 6.45
N PRO A 273 -32.08 22.09 7.76
CA PRO A 273 -31.05 21.43 8.54
C PRO A 273 -31.21 19.91 8.49
N GLY A 274 -30.12 19.20 8.19
CA GLY A 274 -30.09 17.73 8.16
C GLY A 274 -30.58 17.09 6.86
N ARG A 275 -31.14 17.85 5.91
CA ARG A 275 -31.41 17.30 4.56
C ARG A 275 -30.10 17.15 3.80
N ALA A 276 -29.78 15.92 3.44
CA ALA A 276 -28.55 15.60 2.72
C ALA A 276 -28.60 16.14 1.29
N VAL A 277 -27.52 16.80 0.85
CA VAL A 277 -27.34 17.13 -0.56
C VAL A 277 -27.04 15.85 -1.34
N THR A 278 -27.79 15.63 -2.42
CA THR A 278 -27.68 14.45 -3.30
C THR A 278 -27.12 14.78 -4.69
N ASN A 279 -27.04 16.06 -5.03
CA ASN A 279 -26.38 16.55 -6.23
C ASN A 279 -26.04 18.04 -6.08
N CYS A 280 -24.95 18.48 -6.69
CA CYS A 280 -24.55 19.88 -6.73
C CYS A 280 -23.82 20.17 -8.04
N SER A 281 -24.12 21.30 -8.65
CA SER A 281 -23.55 21.74 -9.92
C SER A 281 -23.46 23.26 -9.94
N GLU A 282 -22.84 23.82 -10.98
CA GLU A 282 -22.72 25.27 -11.15
C GLU A 282 -24.07 26.01 -11.14
N THR A 283 -25.18 25.32 -11.43
CA THR A 283 -26.51 25.96 -11.61
C THR A 283 -27.59 25.42 -10.68
N SER A 284 -27.35 24.34 -9.93
CA SER A 284 -28.39 23.74 -9.09
C SER A 284 -27.84 22.91 -7.94
N ILE A 285 -28.67 22.79 -6.90
CA ILE A 285 -28.46 21.91 -5.73
C ILE A 285 -29.72 21.06 -5.57
N SER A 286 -29.54 19.77 -5.35
CA SER A 286 -30.63 18.84 -5.03
C SER A 286 -30.45 18.28 -3.63
N PHE A 287 -31.56 18.11 -2.92
CA PHE A 287 -31.61 17.53 -1.58
C PHE A 287 -32.39 16.21 -1.61
N ALA A 288 -32.03 15.28 -0.72
CA ALA A 288 -32.81 14.07 -0.49
C ALA A 288 -34.24 14.43 -0.08
N ASP A 289 -35.23 13.68 -0.56
CA ASP A 289 -36.65 13.90 -0.26
C ASP A 289 -36.95 13.90 1.25
#